data_AF-A0A5M9TMM2-F1
#
_entry.id   AF-A0A5M9TMM2-F1
#
_cell.length_a   1.000
_cell.length_b   1.000
_cell.length_c   1.000
_cell.angle_alpha   90.00
_cell.angle_beta   90.00
_cell.angle_gamma   90.00
#
_symmetry.space_group_name_H-M   'P 1'
#
loop_
_entity.id
_entity.type
_entity.pdbx_description
1 polymer ?
#
loop_
_entity_poly.entity_id
_entity_poly.type
_entity_poly.pdbx_seq_one_letter_code
_entity_poly.pdbx_strand_id
1 'polypeptide(L)'
;MNPEDHIQHMLQVIIDKTQSIIKDSSKQSFGSLEYFLGHILEYRDGQQYMSNEWHIRTPRWLGEYGNTPEEEELLSDIYRLQAYIAEKLKGG
;
A
#
# COMPACT_ATOMS: atom_id res chain seq x y z
N MET A 1 13.10 -16.08 -4.79
CA MET A 1 12.86 -14.66 -5.11
C MET A 1 13.61 -13.85 -4.07
N ASN A 2 14.42 -12.88 -4.46
CA ASN A 2 15.09 -11.98 -3.50
C ASN A 2 14.00 -11.21 -2.72
N PRO A 3 14.15 -10.96 -1.41
CA PRO A 3 13.24 -10.09 -0.66
C PRO A 3 12.85 -8.81 -1.40
N GLU A 4 13.79 -8.17 -2.09
CA GLU A 4 13.51 -6.96 -2.87
C GLU A 4 12.54 -7.21 -4.04
N ASP A 5 12.75 -8.26 -4.84
CA ASP A 5 11.84 -8.61 -5.94
C ASP A 5 10.43 -8.89 -5.41
N HIS A 6 10.33 -9.53 -4.25
CA HIS A 6 9.05 -9.83 -3.63
C HIS A 6 8.34 -8.56 -3.12
N ILE A 7 9.09 -7.64 -2.50
CA ILE A 7 8.59 -6.32 -2.08
C ILE A 7 8.08 -5.53 -3.29
N GLN A 8 8.86 -5.49 -4.38
CA GLN A 8 8.46 -4.82 -5.62
C GLN A 8 7.19 -5.42 -6.21
N HIS A 9 7.06 -6.75 -6.19
CA HIS A 9 5.84 -7.42 -6.63
C HIS A 9 4.62 -7.06 -5.76
N MET A 10 4.76 -7.09 -4.44
CA MET A 10 3.67 -6.71 -3.51
C MET A 10 3.28 -5.24 -3.67
N LEU A 11 4.25 -4.34 -3.85
CA LEU A 11 4.01 -2.93 -4.14
C LEU A 11 3.20 -2.77 -5.43
N GLN A 12 3.57 -3.50 -6.49
CA GLN A 12 2.83 -3.44 -7.75
C GLN A 12 1.39 -3.92 -7.60
N VAL A 13 1.15 -5.01 -6.83
CA VAL A 13 -0.22 -5.49 -6.54
C VAL A 13 -1.05 -4.43 -5.80
N ILE A 14 -0.47 -3.76 -4.80
CA ILE A 14 -1.13 -2.68 -4.05
C ILE A 14 -1.47 -1.51 -4.98
N ILE A 15 -0.54 -1.13 -5.86
CA ILE A 15 -0.73 -0.05 -6.83
C ILE A 15 -1.87 -0.40 -7.80
N ASP A 16 -1.84 -1.59 -8.38
CA ASP A 16 -2.84 -2.04 -9.35
C ASP A 16 -4.25 -2.12 -8.72
N LYS A 17 -4.34 -2.61 -7.48
CA LYS A 17 -5.60 -2.61 -6.72
C LYS A 17 -6.10 -1.20 -6.44
N THR A 18 -5.22 -0.32 -5.97
CA THR A 18 -5.57 1.09 -5.72
C THR A 18 -6.10 1.75 -6.99
N GLN A 19 -5.40 1.57 -8.11
CA GLN A 19 -5.83 2.07 -9.43
C GLN A 19 -7.17 1.49 -9.89
N SER A 20 -7.44 0.22 -9.59
CA SER A 20 -8.73 -0.40 -9.90
C SER A 20 -9.87 0.22 -9.09
N ILE A 21 -9.67 0.44 -7.79
CA ILE A 21 -10.70 0.97 -6.89
C ILE A 21 -11.04 2.43 -7.26
N ILE A 22 -10.05 3.27 -7.57
CA ILE A 22 -10.28 4.68 -7.92
C ILE A 22 -10.96 4.89 -9.28
N LYS A 23 -11.08 3.86 -10.13
CA LYS A 23 -11.89 3.98 -11.37
C LYS A 23 -13.34 4.30 -11.06
N ASP A 24 -13.82 3.90 -9.88
CA ASP A 24 -15.11 4.31 -9.36
C ASP A 24 -14.97 5.62 -8.57
N SER A 25 -15.06 6.74 -9.29
CA SER A 25 -14.98 8.08 -8.69
C SER A 25 -16.19 8.45 -7.82
N SER A 26 -17.20 7.58 -7.73
CA SER A 26 -18.37 7.79 -6.85
C SER A 26 -18.10 7.35 -5.41
N LYS A 27 -17.03 6.60 -5.17
CA LYS A 27 -16.66 6.16 -3.82
C LYS A 27 -16.30 7.34 -2.94
N GLN A 28 -16.80 7.32 -1.71
CA GLN A 28 -16.46 8.30 -0.67
C GLN A 28 -14.94 8.37 -0.40
N SER A 29 -14.26 7.25 -0.60
CA SER A 29 -12.82 7.08 -0.45
C SER A 29 -11.97 7.65 -1.59
N PHE A 30 -12.58 8.03 -2.73
CA PHE A 30 -11.87 8.32 -3.98
C PHE A 30 -10.69 9.28 -3.81
N GLY A 31 -10.93 10.50 -3.30
CA GLY A 31 -9.86 11.51 -3.19
C GLY A 31 -8.72 11.08 -2.26
N SER A 32 -9.02 10.25 -1.26
CA SER A 32 -8.01 9.72 -0.38
C SER A 32 -7.22 8.56 -0.98
N LEU A 33 -7.85 7.73 -1.81
CA LEU A 33 -7.16 6.69 -2.57
C LEU A 33 -6.29 7.29 -3.67
N GLU A 34 -6.71 8.40 -4.29
CA GLU A 34 -5.85 9.15 -5.21
C GLU A 34 -4.61 9.69 -4.50
N TYR A 35 -4.79 10.29 -3.32
CA TYR A 35 -3.66 10.74 -2.52
C TYR A 35 -2.73 9.58 -2.13
N PHE A 36 -3.30 8.45 -1.69
CA PHE A 36 -2.54 7.25 -1.36
C PHE A 36 -1.78 6.70 -2.58
N LEU A 37 -2.40 6.69 -3.77
CA LEU A 37 -1.77 6.24 -5.00
C LEU A 37 -0.51 7.06 -5.31
N GLY A 38 -0.58 8.39 -5.17
CA GLY A 38 0.61 9.24 -5.31
C GLY A 38 1.71 8.87 -4.31
N HIS A 39 1.34 8.74 -3.03
CA HIS A 39 2.28 8.37 -1.97
C HIS A 39 2.95 7.01 -2.21
N ILE A 40 2.20 5.98 -2.61
CA ILE A 40 2.75 4.63 -2.79
C ILE A 40 3.63 4.52 -4.06
N LEU A 41 3.36 5.32 -5.09
CA LEU A 41 4.22 5.43 -6.27
C LEU A 41 5.56 6.06 -5.90
N GLU A 42 5.54 7.18 -5.16
CA GLU A 42 6.76 7.82 -4.65
C GLU A 42 7.54 6.89 -3.72
N TYR A 43 6.84 6.15 -2.86
CA TYR A 43 7.43 5.15 -1.98
C TYR A 43 8.19 4.06 -2.76
N ARG A 44 7.57 3.50 -3.82
CA ARG A 44 8.18 2.48 -4.67
C ARG A 44 9.38 3.04 -5.43
N ASP A 45 9.18 4.15 -6.12
CA ASP A 45 10.17 4.73 -7.03
C ASP A 45 11.39 5.28 -6.28
N GLY A 46 11.17 5.82 -5.08
CA GLY A 46 12.22 6.24 -4.15
C GLY A 46 12.83 5.10 -3.32
N GLN A 47 12.38 3.85 -3.53
CA GLN A 47 12.81 2.68 -2.77
C GLN A 47 12.77 2.88 -1.24
N GLN A 48 11.73 3.57 -0.74
CA GLN A 48 11.65 3.97 0.67
C GLN A 48 11.67 2.78 1.62
N TYR A 49 11.29 1.58 1.17
CA TYR A 49 11.42 0.32 1.91
C TYR A 49 12.86 0.02 2.37
N MET A 50 13.88 0.54 1.67
CA MET A 50 15.29 0.42 2.06
C MET A 50 15.71 1.45 3.12
N SER A 51 14.96 2.53 3.29
CA SER A 51 15.30 3.62 4.22
C SER A 51 14.99 3.28 5.69
N ASN A 52 15.33 4.19 6.60
CA ASN A 52 14.91 4.12 8.01
C ASN A 52 13.43 4.50 8.20
N GLU A 53 12.87 5.30 7.29
CA GLU A 53 11.47 5.71 7.28
C GLU A 53 10.65 4.82 6.34
N TRP A 54 10.82 3.51 6.45
CA TRP A 54 10.28 2.53 5.52
C TRP A 54 8.77 2.28 5.65
N HIS A 55 8.09 2.89 6.63
CA HIS A 55 6.66 2.67 6.84
C HIS A 55 5.84 3.35 5.74
N ILE A 56 4.82 2.63 5.26
CA ILE A 56 3.83 3.17 4.33
C ILE A 56 2.82 3.96 5.16
N ARG A 57 2.55 5.20 4.75
CA ARG A 57 1.53 6.05 5.36
C ARG A 57 0.15 5.58 4.92
N THR A 58 -0.38 4.56 5.58
CA THR A 58 -1.72 4.06 5.33
C THR A 58 -2.76 5.12 5.72
N PRO A 59 -3.69 5.49 4.83
CA PRO A 59 -4.74 6.45 5.17
C PRO A 59 -5.58 5.93 6.34
N ARG A 60 -5.84 6.78 7.33
CA ARG A 60 -6.52 6.38 8.58
C ARG A 60 -7.91 5.78 8.37
N TRP A 61 -8.64 6.25 7.35
CA TRP A 61 -9.99 5.77 7.02
C TRP A 61 -9.97 4.42 6.28
N LEU A 62 -8.82 3.98 5.75
CA LEU A 62 -8.64 2.65 5.17
C LEU A 62 -8.70 1.64 6.34
N GLY A 63 -9.90 1.16 6.66
CA GLY A 63 -10.20 0.27 7.79
C GLY A 63 -11.24 0.84 8.77
N GLU A 64 -11.80 2.02 8.51
CA GLU A 64 -12.91 2.59 9.27
C GLU A 64 -14.28 2.22 8.65
N TYR A 65 -15.38 2.63 9.30
CA TYR A 65 -16.75 2.29 8.88
C TYR A 65 -17.05 2.77 7.44
N GLY A 66 -17.47 1.85 6.58
CA GLY A 66 -17.90 2.14 5.20
C GLY A 66 -16.98 1.62 4.09
N ASN A 67 -15.90 0.91 4.45
CA ASN A 67 -15.05 0.25 3.46
C ASN A 67 -15.81 -0.82 2.66
N THR A 68 -15.49 -0.89 1.38
CA THR A 68 -15.82 -2.02 0.51
C THR A 68 -14.85 -3.18 0.75
N PRO A 69 -15.22 -4.43 0.41
CA PRO A 69 -14.32 -5.58 0.55
C PRO A 69 -12.96 -5.40 -0.15
N GLU A 70 -12.93 -4.70 -1.28
CA GLU A 70 -11.70 -4.42 -2.03
C GLU A 70 -10.76 -3.48 -1.26
N GLU A 71 -11.30 -2.53 -0.50
CA GLU A 71 -10.54 -1.59 0.33
C GLU A 71 -10.03 -2.26 1.60
N GLU A 72 -10.80 -3.19 2.18
CA GLU A 72 -10.33 -4.04 3.28
C GLU A 72 -9.19 -4.97 2.84
N GLU A 73 -9.28 -5.53 1.62
CA GLU A 73 -8.22 -6.35 1.06
C GLU A 73 -6.97 -5.52 0.78
N LEU A 74 -7.11 -4.31 0.22
CA LEU A 74 -6.02 -3.36 0.02
C LEU A 74 -5.31 -3.05 1.35
N LEU A 75 -6.07 -2.79 2.40
CA LEU A 75 -5.53 -2.58 3.75
C LEU A 75 -4.72 -3.79 4.24
N SER A 76 -5.28 -4.98 4.08
CA SER A 76 -4.62 -6.23 4.48
C SER A 76 -3.29 -6.41 3.76
N ASP A 77 -3.24 -6.12 2.46
CA ASP A 77 -2.02 -6.24 1.66
C ASP A 77 -0.95 -5.24 2.07
N ILE A 78 -1.32 -4.00 2.41
CA ILE A 78 -0.38 -3.01 2.95
C ILE A 78 0.22 -3.51 4.26
N TYR A 79 -0.59 -4.03 5.17
CA TYR A 79 -0.08 -4.58 6.44
C TYR A 79 0.83 -5.79 6.22
N ARG A 80 0.47 -6.69 5.29
CA ARG A 80 1.32 -7.83 4.92
C ARG A 80 2.66 -7.39 4.36
N LEU A 81 2.67 -6.37 3.49
CA LEU A 81 3.90 -5.81 2.95
C LEU A 81 4.77 -5.23 4.07
N GLN A 82 4.18 -4.44 4.98
CA GLN A 82 4.96 -3.85 6.06
C GLN A 82 5.53 -4.91 7.01
N ALA A 83 4.74 -5.93 7.35
CA ALA A 83 5.22 -7.06 8.15
C ALA A 83 6.37 -7.80 7.46
N TYR A 84 6.27 -8.00 6.14
CA TYR A 84 7.33 -8.64 5.37
C TYR A 84 8.61 -7.81 5.33
N ILE A 85 8.52 -6.49 5.14
CA ILE A 85 9.69 -5.59 5.17
C ILE A 85 10.35 -5.61 6.55
N ALA A 86 9.57 -5.54 7.63
CA ALA A 86 10.09 -5.63 8.99
C ALA A 86 10.89 -6.92 9.20
N GLU A 87 10.29 -8.05 8.83
CA GLU A 87 10.88 -9.38 9.00
C GLU A 87 12.15 -9.56 8.16
N LYS A 88 12.13 -9.15 6.89
CA LYS A 88 13.20 -9.47 5.94
C LYS A 88 14.31 -8.43 5.86
N LEU A 89 13.99 -7.15 6.05
CA LEU A 89 14.95 -6.06 5.83
C LEU A 89 15.35 -5.33 7.12
N LYS A 90 14.52 -5.37 8.17
CA LYS A 90 14.73 -4.54 9.37
C LYS A 90 15.04 -5.34 10.64
N GLY A 91 15.04 -6.66 10.54
CA GLY A 91 15.52 -7.54 11.60
C GLY A 91 14.48 -7.92 12.65
N GLY A 92 13.21 -7.57 12.47
CA GLY A 92 12.11 -7.89 13.40
C GLY A 92 12.12 -7.04 14.66
#